data_AF-A0A915I233-F1
#
_entry.id   AF-A0A915I233-F1
#
_cell.length_a   1.000
_cell.length_b   1.000
_cell.length_c   1.000
_cell.angle_alpha   90.00
_cell.angle_beta   90.00
_cell.angle_gamma   90.00
#
_symmetry.space_group_name_H-M   'P 1'
#
loop_
_entity.id
_entity.type
_entity.pdbx_description
1 polymer ?
#
loop_
_entity_poly.entity_id
_entity_poly.type
_entity_poly.pdbx_seq_one_letter_code
_entity_poly.pdbx_strand_id
1 'polypeptide(L)'
;MIVFPSFVLFFTLLFSRQIRGHLYDPEGWMAASKYLKETLDHTIDPCNDFYGFVCAKWNKSFGSDSIHYEFDRARQYVTDRLISVLKSPDTKFDDNDPKSAYKRSLKYFYDQCTAKPYKDDEALIRFKIASFDSSLLNDFVH
;
A
#
# COMPACT_ATOMS: atom_id res chain seq x y z
N MET A 1 -1.74 55.07 16.40
CA MET A 1 -1.24 54.00 15.50
C MET A 1 -0.26 53.09 16.27
N ILE A 2 -0.72 52.07 17.02
CA ILE A 2 0.16 51.07 17.69
C ILE A 2 -0.57 49.71 17.83
N VAL A 3 -1.06 49.11 16.73
CA VAL A 3 -1.78 47.81 16.79
C VAL A 3 -1.09 46.71 15.96
N PHE A 4 -0.01 47.04 15.25
CA PHE A 4 0.63 46.12 14.30
C PHE A 4 1.62 45.07 14.90
N PRO A 5 2.42 45.32 15.96
CA PRO A 5 3.45 44.35 16.35
C PRO A 5 2.89 43.12 17.06
N SER A 6 1.78 43.26 17.80
CA SER A 6 1.16 42.15 18.53
C SER A 6 0.47 41.14 17.60
N PHE A 7 -0.10 41.60 16.49
CA PHE A 7 -0.79 40.73 15.53
C PHE A 7 0.18 39.85 14.73
N VAL A 8 1.36 40.39 14.39
CA VAL A 8 2.42 39.65 13.69
C VAL A 8 3.06 38.59 14.61
N LEU A 9 3.28 38.92 15.88
CA LEU A 9 3.75 37.95 16.88
C LEU A 9 2.72 36.85 17.13
N PHE A 10 1.43 37.19 17.18
CA PHE A 10 0.38 36.19 17.34
C PHE A 10 0.26 35.27 16.12
N PHE A 11 0.35 35.82 14.90
CA PHE A 11 0.33 35.02 13.67
C PHE A 11 1.55 34.10 13.56
N THR A 12 2.75 34.58 13.87
CA THR A 12 3.97 33.75 13.84
C THR A 12 3.99 32.67 14.93
N LEU A 13 3.46 32.95 16.13
CA LEU A 13 3.33 31.95 17.19
C LEU A 13 2.25 30.90 16.91
N LEU A 14 1.16 31.27 16.25
CA LEU A 14 0.14 30.31 15.79
C LEU A 14 0.63 29.48 14.60
N PHE A 15 1.31 30.09 13.63
CA PHE A 15 1.87 29.37 12.48
C PHE A 15 2.97 28.38 12.90
N SER A 16 3.79 28.73 13.89
CA SER A 16 4.83 27.85 14.45
C SER A 16 4.30 26.76 15.40
N ARG A 17 3.04 26.85 15.85
CA ARG A 17 2.33 25.74 16.52
C ARG A 17 1.71 24.76 15.52
N GLN A 18 1.16 25.26 14.41
CA GLN A 18 0.48 24.43 13.40
C GLN A 18 1.46 23.47 12.68
N ILE A 19 2.71 23.85 12.46
CA ILE A 19 3.69 23.04 11.70
C ILE A 19 4.35 21.92 12.54
N ARG A 20 4.23 21.95 13.88
CA ARG A 20 4.93 20.99 14.75
C ARG A 20 4.22 19.64 14.96
N GLY A 21 2.96 19.50 14.55
CA GLY A 21 2.13 18.34 14.91
C GLY A 21 2.10 17.18 13.90
N HIS A 22 2.62 17.35 12.69
CA HIS A 22 2.25 16.45 11.58
C HIS A 22 3.34 15.50 11.08
N LEU A 23 4.53 15.48 11.72
CA LEU A 23 5.70 14.78 11.16
C LEU A 23 6.59 14.04 12.18
N TYR A 24 6.00 13.49 13.24
CA TYR A 24 6.73 12.60 14.13
C TYR A 24 5.87 11.40 14.52
N ASP A 25 5.96 10.34 13.71
CA ASP A 25 5.49 9.00 14.06
C ASP A 25 6.70 8.17 14.53
N PRO A 26 7.03 8.20 15.85
CA PRO A 26 8.20 7.50 16.37
C PRO A 26 8.13 5.99 16.15
N GLU A 27 6.93 5.41 16.13
CA GLU A 27 6.74 3.98 15.94
C GLU A 27 7.09 3.57 14.52
N GLY A 28 6.64 4.34 13.52
CA GLY A 28 6.97 4.13 12.11
C GLY A 28 8.48 4.18 11.85
N TRP A 29 9.18 5.17 12.40
CA TRP A 29 10.64 5.29 12.25
C TRP A 29 11.41 4.17 12.94
N MET A 30 10.98 3.74 14.13
CA MET A 30 11.60 2.61 14.84
C MET A 30 11.39 1.30 14.07
N ALA A 31 10.18 1.07 13.56
CA ALA A 31 9.87 -0.11 12.75
C ALA A 31 10.71 -0.16 11.47
N ALA A 32 10.80 0.96 10.74
CA ALA A 32 11.61 1.07 9.53
C ALA A 32 13.10 0.85 9.82
N SER A 33 13.63 1.44 10.89
CA SER A 33 15.03 1.28 11.29
C SER A 33 15.36 -0.15 11.67
N LYS A 34 14.44 -0.84 12.37
CA LYS A 34 14.59 -2.25 12.73
C LYS A 34 14.60 -3.13 11.47
N TYR A 35 13.64 -2.95 10.57
CA TYR A 35 13.55 -3.69 9.32
C TYR A 35 14.81 -3.51 8.45
N LEU A 36 15.29 -2.26 8.33
CA LEU A 36 16.54 -1.99 7.61
C LEU A 36 17.72 -2.73 8.25
N LYS A 37 17.88 -2.66 9.57
CA LYS A 37 18.97 -3.35 10.27
C LYS A 37 18.95 -4.87 10.08
N GLU A 38 17.77 -5.47 9.97
CA GLU A 38 17.61 -6.92 9.75
C GLU A 38 18.01 -7.34 8.34
N THR A 39 17.85 -6.46 7.34
CA THR A 39 18.16 -6.75 5.93
C THR A 39 19.63 -6.50 5.57
N LEU A 40 20.32 -5.57 6.25
CA LEU A 40 21.71 -5.23 5.96
C LEU A 40 22.70 -6.36 6.31
N ASP A 41 23.57 -6.73 5.36
CA ASP A 41 24.70 -7.64 5.54
C ASP A 41 26.02 -6.87 5.70
N HIS A 42 26.37 -6.54 6.95
CA HIS A 42 27.61 -5.82 7.30
C HIS A 42 28.92 -6.57 6.98
N THR A 43 28.85 -7.81 6.48
CA THR A 43 30.04 -8.55 6.04
C THR A 43 30.48 -8.16 4.62
N ILE A 44 29.63 -7.44 3.89
CA ILE A 44 29.89 -6.96 2.52
C ILE A 44 30.24 -5.48 2.57
N ASP A 45 31.31 -5.09 1.86
CA ASP A 45 31.71 -3.70 1.75
C ASP A 45 30.72 -2.93 0.83
N PRO A 46 29.97 -1.94 1.35
CA PRO A 46 28.99 -1.19 0.56
C PRO A 46 29.62 -0.38 -0.58
N CYS A 47 30.92 -0.07 -0.53
CA CYS A 47 31.62 0.65 -1.59
C CYS A 47 31.91 -0.24 -2.81
N ASN A 48 31.94 -1.56 -2.61
CA ASN A 48 32.27 -2.55 -3.63
C ASN A 48 31.02 -3.32 -4.12
N ASP A 49 30.09 -3.64 -3.22
CA ASP A 49 28.82 -4.29 -3.57
C ASP A 49 27.68 -3.80 -2.65
N PHE A 50 27.12 -2.65 -3.01
CA PHE A 50 25.99 -2.06 -2.29
C PHE A 50 24.74 -2.95 -2.33
N TYR A 51 24.51 -3.68 -3.44
CA TYR A 51 23.36 -4.55 -3.56
C TYR A 51 23.47 -5.75 -2.61
N GLY A 52 24.65 -6.39 -2.55
CA GLY A 52 24.94 -7.43 -1.57
C GLY A 52 24.80 -6.90 -0.14
N PHE A 53 25.36 -5.73 0.15
CA PHE A 53 25.25 -5.11 1.47
C PHE A 53 23.79 -4.90 1.92
N VAL A 54 22.90 -4.47 1.02
CA VAL A 54 21.49 -4.20 1.40
C VAL A 54 20.59 -5.43 1.32
N CYS A 55 20.80 -6.31 0.34
CA CYS A 55 19.82 -7.34 -0.01
C CYS A 55 20.30 -8.79 0.23
N ALA A 56 21.58 -9.05 0.48
CA ALA A 56 22.09 -10.43 0.54
C ALA A 56 21.45 -11.28 1.65
N LYS A 57 21.24 -10.73 2.86
CA LYS A 57 20.54 -11.47 3.94
C LYS A 57 19.09 -11.78 3.59
N TRP A 58 18.44 -10.87 2.90
CA TRP A 58 17.07 -11.07 2.48
C TRP A 58 16.98 -12.15 1.38
N ASN A 59 17.89 -12.12 0.39
CA ASN A 59 18.01 -13.18 -0.62
C ASN A 59 18.31 -14.56 0.00
N LYS A 60 19.17 -14.63 1.02
CA LYS A 60 19.43 -15.86 1.78
C LYS A 60 18.19 -16.42 2.48
N SER A 61 17.25 -15.55 2.87
CA SER A 61 16.04 -15.94 3.61
C SER A 61 14.88 -16.35 2.70
N PHE A 62 14.83 -15.82 1.46
CA PHE A 62 13.66 -15.96 0.58
C PHE A 62 13.98 -16.52 -0.83
N GLY A 63 15.24 -16.85 -1.14
CA GLY A 63 15.68 -17.38 -2.43
C GLY A 63 16.11 -16.30 -3.43
N SER A 64 16.61 -16.70 -4.61
CA SER A 64 17.14 -15.77 -5.64
C SER A 64 16.06 -15.10 -6.50
N ASP A 65 14.82 -15.60 -6.49
CA ASP A 65 13.67 -15.00 -7.21
C ASP A 65 13.00 -13.86 -6.41
N SER A 66 13.71 -13.36 -5.41
CA SER A 66 13.18 -12.61 -4.27
C SER A 66 12.66 -11.23 -4.61
N ILE A 67 13.22 -10.48 -5.56
CA ILE A 67 12.74 -9.11 -5.87
C ILE A 67 11.25 -9.10 -6.21
N HIS A 68 10.74 -10.13 -6.91
CA HIS A 68 9.31 -10.29 -7.13
C HIS A 68 8.56 -10.66 -5.85
N TYR A 69 9.17 -11.48 -4.99
CA TYR A 69 8.60 -11.96 -3.74
C TYR A 69 8.24 -10.86 -2.72
N GLU A 70 9.00 -9.76 -2.56
CA GLU A 70 8.59 -8.70 -1.60
C GLU A 70 7.35 -7.95 -2.11
N PHE A 71 7.34 -7.58 -3.40
CA PHE A 71 6.18 -6.91 -4.00
C PHE A 71 4.97 -7.84 -4.08
N ASP A 72 5.19 -9.12 -4.35
CA ASP A 72 4.13 -10.13 -4.35
C ASP A 72 3.60 -10.37 -2.93
N ARG A 73 4.45 -10.37 -1.90
CA ARG A 73 4.02 -10.42 -0.50
C ARG A 73 3.20 -9.18 -0.14
N ALA A 74 3.65 -7.98 -0.51
CA ALA A 74 2.90 -6.75 -0.27
C ALA A 74 1.54 -6.78 -1.00
N ARG A 75 1.52 -7.26 -2.25
CA ARG A 75 0.30 -7.47 -3.04
C ARG A 75 -0.62 -8.47 -2.37
N GLN A 76 -0.11 -9.61 -1.91
CA GLN A 76 -0.88 -10.62 -1.18
C GLN A 76 -1.48 -10.03 0.09
N TYR A 77 -0.67 -9.33 0.91
CA TYR A 77 -1.15 -8.69 2.12
C TYR A 77 -2.29 -7.69 1.87
N VAL A 78 -2.13 -6.81 0.87
CA VAL A 78 -3.18 -5.85 0.50
C VAL A 78 -4.42 -6.58 -0.03
N THR A 79 -4.23 -7.63 -0.83
CA THR A 79 -5.32 -8.42 -1.40
C THR A 79 -6.09 -9.17 -0.31
N ASP A 80 -5.42 -9.82 0.63
CA ASP A 80 -6.03 -10.53 1.75
C ASP A 80 -6.80 -9.56 2.65
N ARG A 81 -6.23 -8.38 2.90
CA ARG A 81 -6.89 -7.37 3.71
C ARG A 81 -8.09 -6.78 2.98
N LEU A 82 -8.04 -6.60 1.66
CA LEU A 82 -9.18 -6.21 0.85
C LEU A 82 -10.28 -7.29 0.86
N ILE A 83 -9.91 -8.55 0.62
CA ILE A 83 -10.84 -9.70 0.61
C ILE A 83 -11.53 -9.85 1.97
N SER A 84 -10.79 -9.69 3.08
CA SER A 84 -11.39 -9.79 4.41
C SER A 84 -12.47 -8.72 4.67
N VAL A 85 -12.29 -7.52 4.11
CA VAL A 85 -13.31 -6.46 4.15
C VAL A 85 -14.50 -6.80 3.26
N LEU A 86 -14.28 -7.33 2.04
CA LEU A 86 -15.35 -7.67 1.09
C LEU A 86 -16.19 -8.88 1.52
N LYS A 87 -15.59 -9.82 2.26
CA LYS A 87 -16.30 -10.96 2.88
C LYS A 87 -17.09 -10.56 4.12
N SER A 88 -16.84 -9.39 4.69
CA SER A 88 -17.55 -8.95 5.89
C SER A 88 -19.02 -8.60 5.58
N PRO A 89 -19.95 -8.78 6.53
CA PRO A 89 -21.37 -8.53 6.29
C PRO A 89 -21.65 -7.05 6.03
N ASP A 90 -22.67 -6.78 5.20
CA ASP A 90 -23.00 -5.44 4.70
C ASP A 90 -23.30 -4.42 5.79
N THR A 91 -23.74 -4.89 6.96
CA THR A 91 -24.02 -4.08 8.15
C THR A 91 -22.79 -3.37 8.71
N LYS A 92 -21.58 -3.76 8.29
CA LYS A 92 -20.34 -3.08 8.65
C LYS A 92 -20.01 -1.89 7.73
N PHE A 93 -20.75 -1.71 6.64
CA PHE A 93 -20.61 -0.51 5.80
C PHE A 93 -21.52 0.58 6.35
N ASP A 94 -20.91 1.60 6.98
CA ASP A 94 -21.61 2.77 7.48
C ASP A 94 -22.33 3.50 6.34
N ASP A 95 -23.66 3.61 6.43
CA ASP A 95 -24.49 4.32 5.44
C ASP A 95 -24.15 5.82 5.35
N ASN A 96 -23.58 6.40 6.42
CA ASN A 96 -23.16 7.80 6.46
C ASN A 96 -21.78 8.03 5.84
N ASP A 97 -21.03 6.96 5.53
CA ASP A 97 -19.78 7.07 4.79
C ASP A 97 -20.11 7.37 3.31
N PRO A 98 -19.64 8.49 2.73
CA PRO A 98 -19.86 8.79 1.32
C PRO A 98 -19.28 7.73 0.36
N LYS A 99 -18.43 6.82 0.86
CA LYS A 99 -17.83 5.71 0.11
C LYS A 99 -18.60 4.40 0.25
N SER A 100 -19.70 4.36 1.01
CA SER A 100 -20.49 3.14 1.26
C SER A 100 -21.07 2.55 -0.04
N ALA A 101 -21.54 3.39 -0.95
CA ALA A 101 -22.02 2.98 -2.28
C ALA A 101 -20.93 2.26 -3.08
N TYR A 102 -19.71 2.82 -3.12
CA TYR A 102 -18.56 2.18 -3.80
C TYR A 102 -18.19 0.84 -3.16
N LYS A 103 -18.18 0.77 -1.82
CA LYS A 103 -17.87 -0.47 -1.08
C LYS A 103 -18.88 -1.58 -1.40
N ARG A 104 -20.18 -1.25 -1.47
CA ARG A 104 -21.25 -2.18 -1.85
C ARG A 104 -21.12 -2.65 -3.30
N SER A 105 -20.84 -1.74 -4.23
CA SER A 105 -20.58 -2.11 -5.64
C SER A 105 -19.37 -3.03 -5.77
N LEU A 106 -18.27 -2.74 -5.08
CA LEU A 106 -17.07 -3.57 -5.10
C LEU A 106 -17.33 -4.97 -4.53
N LYS A 107 -18.10 -5.06 -3.44
CA LYS A 107 -18.54 -6.34 -2.87
C LYS A 107 -19.43 -7.12 -3.83
N TYR A 108 -20.40 -6.46 -4.47
CA TYR A 108 -21.23 -7.09 -5.49
C TYR A 108 -20.38 -7.73 -6.58
N PHE A 109 -19.42 -7.01 -7.16
CA PHE A 109 -18.52 -7.57 -8.18
C PHE A 109 -17.68 -8.74 -7.67
N TYR A 110 -17.17 -8.64 -6.44
CA TYR A 110 -16.41 -9.71 -5.80
C TYR A 110 -17.24 -10.98 -5.61
N ASP A 111 -18.47 -10.85 -5.12
CA ASP A 111 -19.39 -11.97 -4.91
C ASP A 111 -19.77 -12.62 -6.26
N GLN A 112 -20.02 -11.82 -7.31
CA GLN A 112 -20.25 -12.35 -8.66
C GLN A 112 -19.05 -13.11 -9.24
N CYS A 113 -17.83 -12.61 -8.99
CA CYS A 113 -16.59 -13.24 -9.44
C CYS A 113 -16.34 -14.58 -8.73
N THR A 114 -16.72 -14.69 -7.46
CA THR A 114 -16.43 -15.86 -6.61
C THR A 114 -17.58 -16.86 -6.48
N ALA A 115 -18.79 -16.51 -6.94
CA ALA A 115 -19.97 -17.38 -6.87
C ALA A 115 -19.91 -18.62 -7.76
N LYS A 116 -19.04 -18.66 -8.77
CA LYS A 116 -18.87 -19.82 -9.65
C LYS A 116 -17.63 -20.62 -9.20
N PRO A 117 -17.73 -21.93 -8.92
CA PRO A 117 -16.56 -22.75 -8.75
C PRO A 117 -15.80 -22.74 -10.09
N TYR A 118 -14.63 -22.12 -10.06
CA TYR A 118 -13.71 -22.03 -11.19
C TYR A 118 -13.32 -23.47 -11.60
N LYS A 119 -13.98 -23.99 -12.63
CA LYS A 119 -13.66 -25.24 -13.30
C LYS A 119 -12.92 -24.86 -14.56
N ASP A 120 -11.75 -25.47 -14.75
CA ASP A 120 -10.84 -25.42 -15.89
C ASP A 120 -9.75 -24.34 -15.88
N ASP A 121 -8.51 -24.76 -16.12
CA ASP A 121 -7.30 -23.93 -16.16
C ASP A 121 -7.25 -22.95 -17.36
N GLU A 122 -8.29 -22.94 -18.21
CA GLU A 122 -8.34 -22.16 -19.45
C GLU A 122 -8.80 -20.71 -19.21
N ALA A 123 -9.72 -20.48 -18.26
CA ALA A 123 -10.21 -19.13 -17.95
C ALA A 123 -9.19 -18.23 -17.22
N LEU A 124 -8.18 -18.78 -16.55
CA LEU A 124 -7.11 -18.11 -15.81
C LEU A 124 -6.05 -17.63 -16.80
N ILE A 125 -5.82 -18.41 -17.86
CA ILE A 125 -4.99 -18.01 -19.00
C ILE A 125 -5.68 -16.86 -19.74
N ARG A 126 -6.99 -16.96 -20.02
CA ARG A 126 -7.75 -15.89 -20.67
C ARG A 126 -7.84 -14.62 -19.82
N PHE A 127 -8.00 -14.73 -18.50
CA PHE A 127 -8.01 -13.55 -17.61
C PHE A 127 -6.62 -12.90 -17.51
N LYS A 128 -5.54 -13.69 -17.45
CA LYS A 128 -4.17 -13.16 -17.51
C LYS A 128 -3.90 -12.43 -18.82
N ILE A 129 -4.35 -12.98 -19.95
CA ILE A 129 -4.23 -12.34 -21.27
C ILE A 129 -5.07 -11.05 -21.32
N ALA A 130 -6.32 -11.07 -20.85
CA ALA A 130 -7.19 -9.88 -20.83
C ALA A 130 -6.70 -8.77 -19.90
N SER A 131 -6.05 -9.11 -18.77
CA SER A 131 -5.45 -8.12 -17.85
C SER A 131 -4.19 -7.46 -18.38
N PHE A 132 -3.59 -7.99 -19.45
CA PHE A 132 -2.39 -7.46 -20.10
C PHE A 132 -2.71 -6.69 -21.40
N ASP A 133 -3.98 -6.66 -21.81
CA ASP A 133 -4.39 -6.00 -23.04
C ASP A 133 -4.71 -4.53 -22.78
N SER A 134 -3.74 -3.66 -23.06
CA SER A 134 -3.84 -2.19 -22.95
C SER A 134 -4.89 -1.58 -23.90
N SER A 135 -5.51 -2.39 -24.77
CA SER A 135 -6.56 -1.98 -25.70
C SER A 135 -7.92 -1.72 -25.03
N LEU A 136 -8.22 -2.36 -23.89
CA LEU A 136 -9.51 -2.22 -23.19
C LEU A 136 -9.68 -0.90 -22.40
N LEU A 137 -8.59 -0.13 -22.22
CA LEU A 137 -8.67 1.21 -21.60
C LEU A 137 -9.18 2.29 -22.57
N ASN A 138 -9.20 2.03 -23.88
CA ASN A 138 -9.68 3.00 -24.87
C ASN A 138 -11.21 3.01 -25.02
N ASP A 139 -11.92 1.95 -24.59
CA ASP A 139 -13.38 1.88 -24.69
C ASP A 139 -14.11 2.57 -23.51
N PHE A 140 -13.38 3.03 -22.49
CA PHE A 140 -13.95 3.82 -21.37
C PHE A 140 -13.75 5.34 -21.52
N VAL A 141 -13.10 5.77 -22.60
CA VAL A 141 -12.92 7.18 -22.96
C VAL A 141 -13.53 7.41 -24.34
N HIS A 142 -14.85 7.34 -24.43
CA HIS A 142 -15.65 8.11 -25.38
C HIS A 142 -17.11 8.21 -24.95
#